data_AF-A0A0N8UHL4-F1
#
_entry.id   AF-A0A0N8UHL4-F1
#
_cell.length_a   1.000
_cell.length_b   1.000
_cell.length_c   1.000
_cell.angle_alpha   90.00
_cell.angle_beta   90.00
_cell.angle_gamma   90.00
#
_symmetry.space_group_name_H-M   'P 1'
#
loop_
_entity.id
_entity.type
_entity.pdbx_description
1 polymer ?
#
loop_
_entity_poly.entity_id
_entity_poly.type
_entity_poly.pdbx_seq_one_letter_code
_entity_poly.pdbx_strand_id
1 'polypeptide(L)'
;MIRHHFGSKEKIWHSISDGLHAYMIRYMQTVLQAIPAETPVNVKLYYFLMRMLAHGLIIKQPIQLIADAVRQEDKLFDYFLDTSGEIESLVESLADDYNRQHPKTPIHLWEIKWQLIMYTHSAASLTPFMRSTWAPEIEDMAGCLLKHWQLFNSIMAEKFHVAQSYIMQPTSVDALVYTLNCDWRDFYKESEEWD
;
A
#
# COMPACT_ATOMS: atom_id res chain seq x y z
N MET A 1 -25.89 24.38 6.68
CA MET A 1 -25.65 23.63 7.93
C MET A 1 -24.33 22.85 7.96
N ILE A 2 -23.69 22.51 6.83
CA ILE A 2 -22.37 21.80 6.83
C ILE A 2 -21.18 22.68 7.30
N ARG A 3 -21.26 24.01 7.18
CA ARG A 3 -20.16 24.90 7.60
C ARG A 3 -19.99 25.04 9.11
N HIS A 4 -21.01 24.73 9.91
CA HIS A 4 -20.96 25.01 11.35
C HIS A 4 -20.37 23.87 12.19
N HIS A 5 -20.29 22.65 11.64
CA HIS A 5 -19.78 21.46 12.32
C HIS A 5 -18.40 20.97 11.84
N PHE A 6 -17.86 21.47 10.71
CA PHE A 6 -16.70 20.84 10.05
C PHE A 6 -15.47 21.74 9.83
N GLY A 7 -15.52 23.01 10.24
CA GLY A 7 -14.44 23.96 9.92
C GLY A 7 -14.27 24.22 8.42
N SER A 8 -13.10 24.73 7.99
CA SER A 8 -12.78 24.92 6.56
C SER A 8 -12.63 23.57 5.86
N LYS A 9 -12.85 23.52 4.52
CA LYS A 9 -12.62 22.32 3.69
C LYS A 9 -11.28 21.65 4.02
N GLU A 10 -10.25 22.46 4.22
CA GLU A 10 -8.90 22.05 4.63
C GLU A 10 -8.86 21.22 5.91
N LYS A 11 -9.63 21.57 6.96
CA LYS A 11 -9.68 20.78 8.20
C LYS A 11 -10.26 19.38 8.00
N ILE A 12 -11.26 19.24 7.12
CA ILE A 12 -11.83 17.94 6.78
C ILE A 12 -10.78 17.08 6.06
N TRP A 13 -10.03 17.68 5.13
CA TRP A 13 -8.96 17.00 4.41
C TRP A 13 -7.84 16.53 5.34
N HIS A 14 -7.41 17.37 6.29
CA HIS A 14 -6.45 16.97 7.30
C HIS A 14 -6.95 15.80 8.14
N SER A 15 -8.15 15.89 8.70
CA SER A 15 -8.71 14.81 9.54
C SER A 15 -8.85 13.47 8.80
N ILE A 16 -9.28 13.49 7.54
CA ILE A 16 -9.34 12.27 6.70
C ILE A 16 -7.93 11.73 6.44
N SER A 17 -6.97 12.62 6.19
CA SER A 17 -5.58 12.22 5.94
C SER A 17 -4.94 11.62 7.19
N ASP A 18 -5.16 12.21 8.37
CA ASP A 18 -4.72 11.68 9.67
C ASP A 18 -5.27 10.28 9.91
N GLY A 19 -6.58 10.08 9.72
CA GLY A 19 -7.24 8.78 9.91
C GLY A 19 -6.72 7.71 8.95
N LEU A 20 -6.51 8.07 7.67
CA LEU A 20 -5.93 7.15 6.68
C LEU A 20 -4.46 6.85 6.98
N HIS A 21 -3.67 7.84 7.39
CA HIS A 21 -2.27 7.64 7.76
C HIS A 21 -2.15 6.68 8.95
N ALA A 22 -2.91 6.91 10.02
CA ALA A 22 -2.94 6.04 11.19
C ALA A 22 -3.39 4.60 10.84
N TYR A 23 -4.41 4.48 9.98
CA TYR A 23 -4.86 3.19 9.46
C TYR A 23 -3.76 2.47 8.66
N MET A 24 -3.05 3.19 7.76
CA MET A 24 -1.97 2.60 6.97
C MET A 24 -0.81 2.13 7.84
N ILE A 25 -0.44 2.89 8.88
CA ILE A 25 0.58 2.46 9.86
C ILE A 25 0.17 1.15 10.52
N ARG A 26 -1.06 1.06 11.05
CA ARG A 26 -1.57 -0.16 11.68
C ARG A 26 -1.60 -1.34 10.71
N TYR A 27 -1.95 -1.09 9.45
CA TYR A 27 -1.94 -2.13 8.43
C TYR A 27 -0.52 -2.63 8.14
N MET A 28 0.44 -1.73 7.95
CA MET A 28 1.86 -2.09 7.75
C MET A 28 2.41 -2.90 8.93
N GLN A 29 2.11 -2.49 10.16
CA GLN A 29 2.45 -3.23 11.38
C GLN A 29 1.88 -4.65 11.36
N THR A 30 0.60 -4.78 11.04
CA THR A 30 -0.10 -6.07 10.96
C THR A 30 0.55 -6.98 9.92
N VAL A 31 0.90 -6.43 8.74
CA VAL A 31 1.57 -7.19 7.70
C VAL A 31 2.92 -7.71 8.18
N LEU A 32 3.76 -6.86 8.79
CA LEU A 32 5.08 -7.25 9.26
C LEU A 32 5.03 -8.27 10.39
N GLN A 33 4.12 -8.10 11.36
CA GLN A 33 3.93 -9.03 12.49
C GLN A 33 3.45 -10.42 12.04
N ALA A 34 2.71 -10.49 10.93
CA ALA A 34 2.23 -11.76 10.40
C ALA A 34 3.30 -12.54 9.63
N ILE A 35 4.46 -11.94 9.32
CA ILE A 35 5.56 -12.64 8.65
C ILE A 35 6.41 -13.36 9.71
N PRO A 36 6.64 -14.69 9.59
CA PRO A 36 7.45 -15.42 10.57
C PRO A 36 8.86 -14.84 10.74
N ALA A 37 9.34 -14.79 11.98
CA ALA A 37 10.64 -14.19 12.32
C ALA A 37 11.82 -14.83 11.57
N GLU A 38 11.76 -16.14 11.31
CA GLU A 38 12.79 -16.91 10.60
C GLU A 38 12.73 -16.77 9.07
N THR A 39 11.78 -15.99 8.55
CA THR A 39 11.67 -15.78 7.09
C THR A 39 12.92 -15.07 6.56
N PRO A 40 13.52 -15.53 5.45
CA PRO A 40 14.65 -14.85 4.83
C PRO A 40 14.32 -13.38 4.49
N VAL A 41 15.30 -12.47 4.60
CA VAL A 41 15.07 -11.03 4.47
C VAL A 41 14.47 -10.64 3.11
N ASN A 42 14.93 -11.26 2.03
CA ASN A 42 14.41 -11.03 0.69
C ASN A 42 12.95 -11.45 0.56
N VAL A 43 12.58 -12.57 1.19
CA VAL A 43 11.20 -13.05 1.26
C VAL A 43 10.34 -12.14 2.16
N LYS A 44 10.88 -11.61 3.26
CA LYS A 44 10.17 -10.63 4.12
C LYS A 44 9.79 -9.37 3.35
N LEU A 45 10.76 -8.76 2.66
CA LEU A 45 10.53 -7.57 1.82
C LEU A 45 9.51 -7.85 0.72
N TYR A 46 9.66 -8.98 0.03
CA TYR A 46 8.72 -9.45 -0.97
C TYR A 46 7.30 -9.62 -0.39
N TYR A 47 7.15 -10.33 0.73
CA TYR A 47 5.84 -10.56 1.35
C TYR A 47 5.17 -9.29 1.82
N PHE A 48 5.93 -8.40 2.44
CA PHE A 48 5.45 -7.08 2.82
C PHE A 48 4.93 -6.34 1.60
N LEU A 49 5.75 -6.20 0.56
CA LEU A 49 5.41 -5.44 -0.64
C LEU A 49 4.19 -6.01 -1.37
N MET A 50 4.11 -7.32 -1.53
CA MET A 50 3.00 -7.98 -2.22
C MET A 50 1.67 -7.82 -1.47
N ARG A 51 1.69 -7.82 -0.13
CA ARG A 51 0.51 -7.55 0.69
C ARG A 51 0.12 -6.09 0.72
N MET A 52 1.09 -5.18 0.67
CA MET A 52 0.83 -3.74 0.52
C MET A 52 0.18 -3.43 -0.83
N LEU A 53 0.64 -4.06 -1.93
CA LEU A 53 -0.03 -3.90 -3.21
C LEU A 53 -1.46 -4.46 -3.16
N ALA A 54 -1.65 -5.68 -2.64
CA ALA A 54 -2.98 -6.27 -2.55
C ALA A 54 -3.95 -5.37 -1.78
N HIS A 55 -3.50 -4.81 -0.65
CA HIS A 55 -4.26 -3.83 0.11
C HIS A 55 -4.64 -2.60 -0.72
N GLY A 56 -3.67 -1.96 -1.38
CA GLY A 56 -3.94 -0.77 -2.20
C GLY A 56 -4.85 -1.02 -3.41
N LEU A 57 -4.92 -2.27 -3.89
CA LEU A 57 -5.83 -2.67 -4.96
C LEU A 57 -7.29 -2.82 -4.49
N ILE A 58 -7.49 -3.28 -3.25
CA ILE A 58 -8.82 -3.44 -2.62
C ILE A 58 -9.29 -2.14 -1.98
N ILE A 59 -8.42 -1.47 -1.23
CA ILE A 59 -8.67 -0.22 -0.52
C ILE A 59 -8.02 0.92 -1.30
N LYS A 60 -8.75 1.45 -2.30
CA LYS A 60 -8.24 2.45 -3.24
C LYS A 60 -8.25 3.89 -2.72
N GLN A 61 -8.95 4.14 -1.63
CA GLN A 61 -9.19 5.48 -1.08
C GLN A 61 -7.89 6.24 -0.77
N PRO A 62 -6.85 5.63 -0.15
CA PRO A 62 -5.59 6.32 0.10
C PRO A 62 -4.93 6.84 -1.18
N ILE A 63 -4.80 6.00 -2.21
CA ILE A 63 -4.12 6.40 -3.45
C ILE A 63 -4.94 7.42 -4.26
N GLN A 64 -6.26 7.34 -4.19
CA GLN A 64 -7.15 8.31 -4.82
C GLN A 64 -7.05 9.68 -4.12
N LEU A 65 -6.99 9.69 -2.79
CA LEU A 65 -6.81 10.90 -2.00
C LEU A 65 -5.48 11.60 -2.34
N ILE A 66 -4.39 10.83 -2.41
CA ILE A 66 -3.07 11.33 -2.84
C ILE A 66 -3.15 11.94 -4.24
N ALA A 67 -3.77 11.23 -5.18
CA ALA A 67 -3.89 11.70 -6.55
C ALA A 67 -4.69 13.00 -6.67
N ASP A 68 -5.76 13.12 -5.89
CA ASP A 68 -6.60 14.32 -5.85
C ASP A 68 -5.88 15.50 -5.18
N ALA A 69 -5.06 15.25 -4.16
CA ALA A 69 -4.21 16.27 -3.53
C ALA A 69 -3.14 16.80 -4.48
N VAL A 70 -2.45 15.91 -5.21
CA VAL A 70 -1.44 16.29 -6.22
C VAL A 70 -2.03 17.15 -7.33
N ARG A 71 -3.25 16.83 -7.80
CA ARG A 71 -3.93 17.65 -8.84
C ARG A 71 -4.35 19.03 -8.35
N GLN A 72 -4.54 19.20 -7.04
CA GLN A 72 -4.94 20.47 -6.44
C GLN A 72 -3.74 21.36 -6.05
N GLU A 73 -2.49 20.95 -6.37
CA GLU A 73 -1.24 21.61 -5.94
C GLU A 73 -1.20 21.87 -4.43
N ASP A 74 -1.88 21.01 -3.66
CA ASP A 74 -2.14 21.26 -2.25
C ASP A 74 -0.93 20.86 -1.39
N LYS A 75 -0.68 21.59 -0.30
CA LYS A 75 0.43 21.35 0.65
C LYS A 75 0.33 20.01 1.38
N LEU A 76 -0.76 19.27 1.16
CA LEU A 76 -1.00 17.94 1.70
C LEU A 76 -0.05 16.88 1.14
N PHE A 77 0.71 17.17 0.08
CA PHE A 77 1.70 16.23 -0.45
C PHE A 77 2.78 15.86 0.56
N ASP A 78 3.25 16.83 1.35
CA ASP A 78 4.23 16.60 2.41
C ASP A 78 3.68 15.63 3.48
N TYR A 79 2.37 15.66 3.72
CA TYR A 79 1.68 14.78 4.68
C TYR A 79 1.69 13.30 4.26
N PHE A 80 1.75 13.01 2.95
CA PHE A 80 1.82 11.63 2.45
C PHE A 80 3.25 11.13 2.25
N LEU A 81 4.21 12.06 2.14
CA LEU A 81 5.64 11.74 2.02
C LEU A 81 6.32 11.55 3.37
N ASP A 82 5.90 12.32 4.38
CA ASP A 82 6.46 12.27 5.72
C ASP A 82 5.89 11.06 6.49
N THR A 83 6.47 9.90 6.24
CA THR A 83 6.28 8.69 7.04
C THR A 83 7.38 8.54 8.08
N SER A 84 7.86 9.63 8.68
CA SER A 84 8.87 9.57 9.74
C SER A 84 8.33 8.81 10.97
N GLY A 85 8.70 7.52 11.07
CA GLY A 85 8.20 6.65 12.13
C GLY A 85 8.88 5.29 12.16
N GLU A 86 8.63 4.54 13.24
CA GLU A 86 9.26 3.25 13.53
C GLU A 86 9.14 2.21 12.40
N ILE A 87 8.05 2.28 11.63
CA ILE A 87 7.81 1.36 10.51
C ILE A 87 8.69 1.66 9.31
N GLU A 88 8.93 2.93 9.00
CA GLU A 88 9.86 3.29 7.94
C GLU A 88 11.26 2.80 8.28
N SER A 89 11.73 3.08 9.50
CA SER A 89 13.04 2.60 9.98
C SER A 89 13.16 1.07 9.97
N LEU A 90 12.08 0.34 10.27
CA LEU A 90 12.05 -1.12 10.18
C LEU A 90 12.17 -1.61 8.74
N VAL A 91 11.45 -1.01 7.79
CA VAL A 91 11.52 -1.38 6.37
C VAL A 91 12.88 -1.00 5.77
N GLU A 92 13.44 0.15 6.14
CA GLU A 92 14.79 0.56 5.77
C GLU A 92 15.84 -0.43 6.30
N SER A 93 15.74 -0.83 7.57
CA SER A 93 16.62 -1.85 8.14
C SER A 93 16.54 -3.18 7.39
N LEU A 94 15.35 -3.60 6.95
CA LEU A 94 15.19 -4.81 6.13
C LEU A 94 15.85 -4.65 4.75
N ALA A 95 15.76 -3.47 4.14
CA ALA A 95 16.41 -3.17 2.87
C ALA A 95 17.94 -3.16 3.01
N ASP A 96 18.47 -2.60 4.08
CA ASP A 96 19.90 -2.62 4.41
C ASP A 96 20.41 -4.04 4.65
N ASP A 97 19.65 -4.85 5.38
CA ASP A 97 19.95 -6.27 5.60
C ASP A 97 19.98 -7.04 4.29
N TYR A 98 19.01 -6.81 3.41
CA TYR A 98 18.99 -7.38 2.07
C TYR A 98 20.24 -6.96 1.28
N ASN A 99 20.55 -5.67 1.25
CA ASN A 99 21.69 -5.14 0.49
C ASN A 99 23.04 -5.68 0.99
N ARG A 100 23.18 -5.92 2.30
CA ARG A 100 24.35 -6.58 2.89
C ARG A 100 24.47 -8.04 2.44
N GLN A 101 23.36 -8.76 2.33
CA GLN A 101 23.33 -10.17 1.91
C GLN A 101 23.44 -10.33 0.38
N HIS A 102 23.00 -9.32 -0.39
CA HIS A 102 22.96 -9.32 -1.85
C HIS A 102 23.76 -8.14 -2.46
N PRO A 103 25.07 -8.01 -2.17
CA PRO A 103 25.86 -6.84 -2.58
C PRO A 103 26.03 -6.68 -4.10
N LYS A 104 25.78 -7.74 -4.88
CA LYS A 104 25.85 -7.70 -6.34
C LYS A 104 24.56 -7.19 -6.99
N THR A 105 23.45 -7.23 -6.27
CA THR A 105 22.11 -6.84 -6.75
C THR A 105 21.37 -6.04 -5.68
N PRO A 106 21.94 -4.90 -5.23
CA PRO A 106 21.31 -4.08 -4.21
C PRO A 106 20.01 -3.47 -4.75
N ILE A 107 19.07 -3.23 -3.84
CA ILE A 107 17.83 -2.53 -4.11
C ILE A 107 17.90 -1.09 -3.63
N HIS A 108 17.17 -0.22 -4.31
CA HIS A 108 16.85 1.11 -3.84
C HIS A 108 15.41 1.14 -3.33
N LEU A 109 15.22 1.31 -2.01
CA LEU A 109 13.89 1.21 -1.39
C LEU A 109 12.89 2.22 -1.98
N TRP A 110 13.33 3.47 -2.27
CA TRP A 110 12.48 4.46 -2.91
C TRP A 110 12.00 4.09 -4.31
N GLU A 111 12.80 3.36 -5.10
CA GLU A 111 12.35 2.88 -6.41
C GLU A 111 11.25 1.82 -6.25
N ILE A 112 11.37 0.97 -5.23
CA ILE A 112 10.35 -0.03 -4.90
C ILE A 112 9.06 0.66 -4.42
N LYS A 113 9.18 1.65 -3.53
CA LYS A 113 8.05 2.49 -3.07
C LYS A 113 7.36 3.16 -4.26
N TRP A 114 8.14 3.72 -5.19
CA TRP A 114 7.63 4.32 -6.42
C TRP A 114 6.88 3.30 -7.29
N GLN A 115 7.45 2.11 -7.51
CA GLN A 115 6.80 1.03 -8.27
C GLN A 115 5.49 0.58 -7.63
N LEU A 116 5.45 0.43 -6.30
CA LEU A 116 4.23 0.12 -5.56
C LEU A 116 3.15 1.19 -5.78
N ILE A 117 3.51 2.46 -5.66
CA ILE A 117 2.59 3.59 -5.86
C ILE A 117 2.06 3.59 -7.30
N MET A 118 2.92 3.41 -8.30
CA MET A 118 2.49 3.35 -9.71
C MET A 118 1.51 2.20 -9.98
N TYR A 119 1.80 0.99 -9.50
CA TYR A 119 0.91 -0.16 -9.69
C TYR A 119 -0.41 0.01 -8.95
N THR A 120 -0.39 0.56 -7.74
CA THR A 120 -1.61 0.85 -6.98
C THR A 120 -2.45 1.93 -7.67
N HIS A 121 -1.81 3.01 -8.11
CA HIS A 121 -2.46 4.15 -8.73
C HIS A 121 -3.07 3.79 -10.09
N SER A 122 -2.33 3.08 -10.95
CA SER A 122 -2.81 2.66 -12.28
C SER A 122 -4.08 1.81 -12.20
N ALA A 123 -4.18 0.88 -11.24
CA ALA A 123 -5.39 0.10 -11.04
C ALA A 123 -6.60 0.94 -10.54
N ALA A 124 -6.35 2.11 -9.96
CA ALA A 124 -7.39 3.04 -9.54
C ALA A 124 -7.79 4.01 -10.67
N SER A 125 -6.83 4.58 -11.41
CA SER A 125 -7.08 5.64 -12.40
C SER A 125 -7.23 5.14 -13.84
N LEU A 126 -6.67 3.98 -14.18
CA LEU A 126 -6.66 3.42 -15.54
C LEU A 126 -7.49 2.12 -15.65
N THR A 127 -8.55 2.00 -14.84
CA THR A 127 -9.42 0.80 -14.83
C THR A 127 -9.89 0.35 -16.22
N PRO A 128 -10.32 1.23 -17.16
CA PRO A 128 -10.72 0.79 -18.49
C PRO A 128 -9.59 0.08 -19.26
N PHE A 129 -8.38 0.64 -19.23
CA PHE A 129 -7.21 0.03 -19.88
C PHE A 129 -6.85 -1.32 -19.26
N MET A 130 -6.87 -1.40 -17.93
CA MET A 130 -6.61 -2.63 -17.20
C MET A 130 -7.60 -3.75 -17.60
N ARG A 131 -8.89 -3.44 -17.74
CA ARG A 131 -9.88 -4.42 -18.22
C ARG A 131 -9.61 -4.85 -19.66
N SER A 132 -9.26 -3.91 -20.52
CA SER A 132 -8.91 -4.21 -21.91
C SER A 132 -7.63 -5.05 -22.06
N THR A 133 -6.71 -5.02 -21.10
CA THR A 133 -5.46 -5.80 -21.16
C THR A 133 -5.68 -7.32 -21.14
N TRP A 134 -6.72 -7.80 -20.47
CA TRP A 134 -7.02 -9.24 -20.34
C TRP A 134 -8.38 -9.65 -20.90
N ALA A 135 -9.00 -8.78 -21.69
CA ALA A 135 -10.21 -9.12 -22.42
C ALA A 135 -9.87 -9.87 -23.72
N PRO A 136 -10.66 -10.88 -24.14
CA PRO A 136 -11.91 -11.33 -23.51
C PRO A 136 -11.72 -12.44 -22.45
N GLU A 137 -10.49 -12.89 -22.17
CA GLU A 137 -10.22 -14.03 -21.29
C GLU A 137 -10.67 -13.82 -19.85
N ILE A 138 -10.71 -12.56 -19.39
CA ILE A 138 -11.16 -12.16 -18.06
C ILE A 138 -12.17 -11.03 -18.19
N GLU A 139 -13.39 -11.30 -17.75
CA GLU A 139 -14.52 -10.34 -17.87
C GLU A 139 -14.74 -9.53 -16.59
N ASP A 140 -14.48 -10.15 -15.43
CA ASP A 140 -14.72 -9.56 -14.14
C ASP A 140 -13.53 -8.74 -13.62
N MET A 141 -13.84 -7.80 -12.74
CA MET A 141 -12.85 -6.88 -12.18
C MET A 141 -11.88 -7.57 -11.21
N ALA A 142 -12.33 -8.60 -10.50
CA ALA A 142 -11.50 -9.29 -9.50
C ALA A 142 -10.37 -10.09 -10.18
N GLY A 143 -10.67 -10.77 -11.29
CA GLY A 143 -9.70 -11.43 -12.14
C GLY A 143 -8.71 -10.44 -12.76
N CYS A 144 -9.18 -9.26 -13.19
CA CYS A 144 -8.28 -8.21 -13.70
C CYS A 144 -7.32 -7.72 -12.61
N LEU A 145 -7.81 -7.49 -11.39
CA LEU A 145 -6.97 -7.10 -10.25
C LEU A 145 -5.97 -8.21 -9.88
N LEU A 146 -6.38 -9.48 -9.93
CA LEU A 146 -5.49 -10.60 -9.68
C LEU A 146 -4.38 -10.66 -10.74
N LYS A 147 -4.69 -10.48 -12.03
CA LYS A 147 -3.67 -10.43 -13.08
C LYS A 147 -2.73 -9.25 -12.95
N HIS A 148 -3.26 -8.08 -12.60
CA HIS A 148 -2.46 -6.90 -12.33
C HIS A 148 -1.48 -7.12 -11.17
N TRP A 149 -1.97 -7.71 -10.08
CA TRP A 149 -1.13 -8.12 -8.95
C TRP A 149 -0.10 -9.18 -9.35
N GLN A 150 -0.47 -10.18 -10.16
CA GLN A 150 0.43 -11.23 -10.64
C GLN A 150 1.54 -10.68 -11.54
N LEU A 151 1.26 -9.65 -12.34
CA LEU A 151 2.26 -8.97 -13.16
C LEU A 151 3.31 -8.27 -12.29
N PHE A 152 2.89 -7.60 -11.23
CA PHE A 152 3.83 -7.02 -10.27
C PHE A 152 4.60 -8.11 -9.50
N ASN A 153 3.91 -9.20 -9.16
CA ASN A 153 4.47 -10.34 -8.43
C ASN A 153 5.67 -10.96 -9.14
N SER A 154 5.57 -11.18 -10.45
CA SER A 154 6.67 -11.77 -11.23
C SER A 154 7.91 -10.86 -11.21
N ILE A 155 7.72 -9.55 -11.39
CA ILE A 155 8.79 -8.56 -11.36
C ILE A 155 9.48 -8.56 -9.99
N MET A 156 8.70 -8.55 -8.90
CA MET A 156 9.27 -8.48 -7.55
C MET A 156 9.90 -9.79 -7.11
N ALA A 157 9.32 -10.94 -7.46
CA ALA A 157 9.93 -12.24 -7.19
C ALA A 157 11.31 -12.35 -7.83
N GLU A 158 11.47 -11.88 -9.07
CA GLU A 158 12.76 -11.82 -9.74
C GLU A 158 13.70 -10.80 -9.08
N LYS A 159 13.23 -9.57 -8.83
CA LYS A 159 14.02 -8.47 -8.23
C LYS A 159 14.61 -8.83 -6.87
N PHE A 160 13.85 -9.54 -6.03
CA PHE A 160 14.29 -9.98 -4.70
C PHE A 160 14.89 -11.39 -4.69
N HIS A 161 15.08 -12.03 -5.86
CA HIS A 161 15.61 -13.40 -5.96
C HIS A 161 14.85 -14.41 -5.07
N VAL A 162 13.52 -14.33 -5.09
CA VAL A 162 12.64 -15.18 -4.27
C VAL A 162 12.61 -16.59 -4.85
N ALA A 163 12.98 -17.59 -4.06
CA ALA A 163 12.90 -18.98 -4.49
C ALA A 163 11.44 -19.40 -4.73
N GLN A 164 11.22 -20.30 -5.70
CA GLN A 164 9.88 -20.69 -6.15
C GLN A 164 8.94 -21.14 -5.02
N SER A 165 9.47 -21.80 -3.98
CA SER A 165 8.70 -22.25 -2.81
C SER A 165 8.11 -21.11 -1.98
N TYR A 166 8.68 -19.91 -2.06
CA TYR A 166 8.21 -18.74 -1.34
C TYR A 166 7.29 -17.84 -2.19
N ILE A 167 7.26 -18.01 -3.52
CA ILE A 167 6.44 -17.14 -4.38
C ILE A 167 4.95 -17.36 -4.08
N MET A 168 4.25 -16.28 -3.75
CA MET A 168 2.82 -16.30 -3.46
C MET A 168 2.00 -16.67 -4.69
N GLN A 169 1.01 -17.54 -4.50
CA GLN A 169 0.07 -18.01 -5.53
C GLN A 169 -1.38 -17.90 -5.04
N PRO A 170 -1.89 -16.69 -4.78
CA PRO A 170 -3.26 -16.51 -4.30
C PRO A 170 -4.29 -16.81 -5.40
N THR A 171 -5.49 -17.22 -4.99
CA THR A 171 -6.65 -17.36 -5.89
C THR A 171 -7.46 -16.08 -6.04
N SER A 172 -7.28 -15.11 -5.13
CA SER A 172 -7.86 -13.77 -5.20
C SER A 172 -6.97 -12.74 -4.50
N VAL A 173 -7.10 -11.46 -4.87
CA VAL A 173 -6.36 -10.37 -4.19
C VAL A 173 -6.85 -10.21 -2.75
N ASP A 174 -8.16 -10.34 -2.50
CA ASP A 174 -8.76 -10.25 -1.16
C ASP A 174 -8.15 -11.24 -0.16
N ALA A 175 -7.75 -12.44 -0.59
CA ALA A 175 -7.12 -13.43 0.28
C ALA A 175 -5.77 -12.98 0.87
N LEU A 176 -5.18 -11.91 0.31
CA LEU A 176 -3.92 -11.32 0.78
C LEU A 176 -4.12 -10.12 1.71
N VAL A 177 -5.34 -9.64 1.89
CA VAL A 177 -5.64 -8.46 2.68
C VAL A 177 -6.02 -8.87 4.10
N TYR A 178 -5.32 -8.32 5.09
CA TYR A 178 -5.69 -8.52 6.49
C TYR A 178 -6.88 -7.64 6.87
N THR A 179 -7.85 -8.21 7.59
CA THR A 179 -8.93 -7.42 8.19
C THR A 179 -8.41 -6.73 9.44
N LEU A 180 -8.54 -5.41 9.49
CA LEU A 180 -8.33 -4.63 10.71
C LEU A 180 -9.68 -4.45 11.42
N ASN A 181 -9.68 -4.59 12.75
CA ASN A 181 -10.86 -4.31 13.57
C ASN A 181 -11.13 -2.81 13.79
N CYS A 182 -10.49 -1.94 13.00
CA CYS A 182 -10.69 -0.51 12.99
C CYS A 182 -10.88 -0.02 11.55
N ASP A 183 -11.93 0.77 11.32
CA ASP A 183 -12.13 1.55 10.11
C ASP A 183 -11.34 2.87 10.27
N TRP A 184 -10.80 3.42 9.18
CA TRP A 184 -10.20 4.76 9.20
C TRP A 184 -11.21 5.83 9.64
N ARG A 185 -12.51 5.54 9.49
CA ARG A 185 -13.61 6.38 9.98
C ARG A 185 -13.76 6.37 11.51
N ASP A 186 -13.22 5.36 12.20
CA ASP A 186 -13.35 5.25 13.66
C ASP A 186 -12.48 6.28 14.40
N PHE A 187 -11.40 6.74 13.76
CA PHE A 187 -10.52 7.80 14.29
C PHE A 187 -11.20 9.17 14.40
N TYR A 188 -12.39 9.35 13.80
CA TYR A 188 -13.17 10.59 13.94
C TYR A 188 -13.82 10.72 15.33
N LYS A 189 -14.09 9.60 16.02
CA LYS A 189 -14.82 9.62 17.29
C LYS A 189 -13.94 9.99 18.49
N GLU A 190 -12.65 9.68 18.45
CA GLU A 190 -11.73 9.94 19.58
C GLU A 190 -11.41 11.45 19.75
N SER A 191 -11.63 12.28 18.72
CA SER A 191 -11.41 13.73 18.81
C SER A 191 -12.58 14.53 19.40
N GLU A 192 -13.74 13.91 19.64
CA GLU A 192 -14.90 14.58 20.26
C GLU A 192 -14.95 14.41 21.79
N GLU A 193 -14.06 13.62 22.41
CA GLU A 193 -14.06 13.37 23.87
C GLU A 193 -13.19 14.38 24.67
N TRP A 194 -12.67 15.44 24.05
CA TRP A 194 -11.86 16.47 24.71
C TRP A 194 -12.40 17.92 24.54
N ASP A 195 -13.72 18.08 24.45
CA ASP A 195 -14.38 19.40 24.62
C ASP A 195 -14.86 19.63 26.07
#